data_AF-A0A5J5H598-F1
#
_entry.id   AF-A0A5J5H598-F1
#
_cell.length_a   1.000
_cell.length_b   1.000
_cell.length_c   1.000
_cell.angle_alpha   90.00
_cell.angle_beta   90.00
_cell.angle_gamma   90.00
#
_symmetry.space_group_name_H-M   'P 1'
#
loop_
_entity.id
_entity.type
_entity.pdbx_description
1 polymer ?
#
loop_
_entity_poly.entity_id
_entity_poly.type
_entity_poly.pdbx_seq_one_letter_code
_entity_poly.pdbx_strand_id
1 'polypeptide(L)'
;MEELDMKEILIREFENDPIYRLALLNKLEDSIFTESILALHKDTTYSTVETGKIIDRADSTIRNHFRSELVDYIAPEKYGKFYRLNYKSVFKLHLIFLLMDKAGKTTIDFLSELGLEPGVTVSSNIKRLAPHNERNDLQSRDTGQDNVLIETRIQEFEKKIDLQNTMINILKYEKDISDLESKITHNQSKINEILILSRMQYEKELSEVEQKITHNQSKINKILMRSLMEYEKELSEVEQEITNTQSKISEAQNQSRMKYLEDKQTLLIANSLKSSFKKSSLFGFLKKSEVNVHQLANEINSDLKTKYENEAQENINEFKSIIKDLQSKKLTIEGKVEPIKNQLHSFSFYNDLLDELDVKIQDEIKEYITNIKEFQIRKEAIESKLDVIIDQIYSSSININLIDVLEINVQEKIKKYLATNEELENKKQILQSSLEKESNKLNLSQLLDRKIAMLSGIEE
;
A
#
# COMPACT_ATOMS: atom_id res chain seq x y z
N MET A 1 39.50 -7.59 22.29
CA MET A 1 39.87 -7.14 20.94
C MET A 1 39.10 -5.86 20.73
N GLU A 2 39.77 -4.74 20.48
CA GLU A 2 39.11 -3.49 20.13
C GLU A 2 38.28 -3.72 18.87
N GLU A 3 36.99 -3.42 18.95
CA GLU A 3 36.06 -3.47 17.83
C GLU A 3 36.40 -2.28 16.93
N LEU A 4 37.29 -2.50 15.96
CA LEU A 4 37.68 -1.49 14.98
C LEU A 4 36.42 -1.01 14.23
N ASP A 5 36.27 0.31 14.15
CA ASP A 5 35.20 0.96 13.37
C ASP A 5 35.30 0.51 11.90
N MET A 6 34.16 0.24 11.26
CA MET A 6 34.07 -0.27 9.88
C MET A 6 34.78 0.68 8.90
N LYS A 7 34.75 1.98 9.17
CA LYS A 7 35.47 2.98 8.40
C LYS A 7 36.99 2.73 8.39
N GLU A 8 37.58 2.44 9.55
CA GLU A 8 39.01 2.18 9.68
C GLU A 8 39.41 0.87 8.99
N ILE A 9 38.55 -0.16 9.10
CA ILE A 9 38.73 -1.44 8.41
C ILE A 9 38.77 -1.23 6.89
N LEU A 10 37.81 -0.49 6.34
CA LEU A 10 37.74 -0.21 4.91
C LEU A 10 38.91 0.64 4.43
N ILE A 11 39.30 1.68 5.16
CA ILE A 11 40.46 2.51 4.80
C ILE A 11 41.73 1.65 4.76
N ARG A 12 41.97 0.84 5.79
CA ARG A 12 43.17 -0.01 5.88
C ARG A 12 43.24 -1.05 4.76
N GLU A 13 42.09 -1.62 4.40
CA GLU A 13 42.01 -2.65 3.36
C GLU A 13 42.19 -2.06 1.95
N PHE A 14 41.70 -0.83 1.71
CA PHE A 14 41.64 -0.22 0.38
C PHE A 14 42.64 0.92 0.13
N GLU A 15 43.51 1.27 1.08
CA GLU A 15 44.50 2.36 0.96
C GLU A 15 45.38 2.25 -0.31
N ASN A 16 45.65 1.01 -0.74
CA ASN A 16 46.45 0.70 -1.93
C ASN A 16 45.62 0.28 -3.15
N ASP A 17 44.29 0.30 -3.05
CA ASP A 17 43.40 -0.08 -4.14
C ASP A 17 43.38 1.02 -5.22
N PRO A 18 43.64 0.70 -6.50
CA PRO A 18 43.67 1.69 -7.58
C PRO A 18 42.35 2.44 -7.77
N ILE A 19 41.21 1.76 -7.61
CA ILE A 19 39.88 2.34 -7.77
C ILE A 19 39.52 3.22 -6.58
N TYR A 20 39.91 2.83 -5.36
CA TYR A 20 39.77 3.68 -4.18
C TYR A 20 40.58 4.98 -4.32
N ARG A 21 41.84 4.88 -4.75
CA ARG A 21 42.66 6.06 -5.05
C ARG A 21 42.06 6.93 -6.14
N LEU A 22 41.50 6.33 -7.18
CA LEU A 22 40.80 7.05 -8.23
C LEU A 22 39.59 7.82 -7.66
N ALA A 23 38.84 7.26 -6.71
CA ALA A 23 37.75 7.97 -6.02
C ALA A 23 38.26 9.18 -5.22
N LEU A 24 39.38 9.05 -4.52
CA LEU A 24 40.02 10.17 -3.80
C LEU A 24 40.50 11.26 -4.78
N LEU A 25 41.12 10.89 -5.90
CA LEU A 25 41.58 11.86 -6.91
C LEU A 25 40.43 12.68 -7.53
N ASN A 26 39.22 12.10 -7.56
CA ASN A 26 38.01 12.78 -8.03
C ASN A 26 37.27 13.55 -6.93
N LYS A 27 37.86 13.70 -5.73
CA LYS A 27 37.31 14.43 -4.58
C LYS A 27 35.95 13.89 -4.10
N LEU A 28 35.84 12.56 -4.01
CA LEU A 28 34.60 11.87 -3.62
C LEU A 28 34.61 11.38 -2.18
N GLU A 29 35.52 11.86 -1.34
CA GLU A 29 35.75 11.40 0.04
C GLU A 29 34.47 11.37 0.87
N ASP A 30 33.66 12.42 0.75
CA ASP A 30 32.40 12.59 1.49
C ASP A 30 31.30 11.60 1.06
N SER A 31 31.46 10.97 -0.10
CA SER A 31 30.47 10.04 -0.68
C SER A 31 30.90 8.58 -0.65
N ILE A 32 32.16 8.29 -0.31
CA ILE A 32 32.68 6.93 -0.21
C ILE A 32 32.08 6.22 1.01
N PHE A 33 31.96 6.91 2.15
CA PHE A 33 31.52 6.33 3.41
C PHE A 33 30.08 6.73 3.74
N THR A 34 29.10 6.07 3.13
CA THR A 34 27.69 6.24 3.46
C THR A 34 27.32 5.46 4.73
N GLU A 35 26.24 5.85 5.40
CA GLU A 35 25.74 5.14 6.60
C GLU A 35 25.51 3.65 6.32
N SER A 36 24.94 3.31 5.15
CA SER A 36 24.72 1.93 4.73
C SER A 36 26.00 1.12 4.54
N ILE A 37 27.08 1.76 4.06
CA ILE A 37 28.40 1.13 3.91
C ILE A 37 29.08 0.93 5.28
N LEU A 38 28.93 1.91 6.17
CA LEU A 38 29.48 1.81 7.53
C LEU A 38 28.72 0.79 8.39
N ALA A 39 27.47 0.49 8.07
CA ALA A 39 26.66 -0.55 8.71
C ALA A 39 26.97 -1.99 8.25
N LEU A 40 27.92 -2.18 7.33
CA LEU A 40 28.37 -3.51 6.91
C LEU A 40 29.01 -4.27 8.08
N HIS A 41 28.96 -5.59 8.03
CA HIS A 41 29.60 -6.47 9.01
C HIS A 41 30.64 -7.35 8.34
N LYS A 42 31.85 -7.38 8.92
CA LYS A 42 33.04 -8.00 8.31
C LYS A 42 32.91 -9.51 8.08
N ASP A 43 32.15 -10.19 8.93
CA ASP A 43 31.97 -11.65 8.93
C ASP A 43 30.69 -12.10 8.20
N THR A 44 29.96 -11.15 7.58
CA THR A 44 28.68 -11.42 6.92
C THR A 44 28.84 -11.38 5.40
N THR A 45 28.12 -12.29 4.73
CA THR A 45 27.97 -12.27 3.27
C THR A 45 26.55 -11.88 2.88
N TYR A 46 26.45 -11.09 1.83
CA TYR A 46 25.23 -10.47 1.34
C TYR A 46 24.86 -11.05 -0.01
N SER A 47 23.56 -11.25 -0.24
CA SER A 47 23.03 -11.51 -1.58
C SER A 47 23.16 -10.27 -2.47
N THR A 48 22.98 -10.45 -3.78
CA THR A 48 22.93 -9.31 -4.73
C THR A 48 21.75 -8.38 -4.46
N VAL A 49 20.63 -8.91 -3.95
CA VAL A 49 19.45 -8.14 -3.55
C VAL A 49 19.74 -7.28 -2.32
N GLU A 50 20.38 -7.86 -1.30
CA GLU A 50 20.78 -7.11 -0.09
C GLU A 50 21.85 -6.07 -0.41
N THR A 51 22.85 -6.45 -1.23
CA THR A 51 23.88 -5.54 -1.73
C THR A 51 23.25 -4.36 -2.46
N GLY A 52 22.25 -4.61 -3.31
CA GLY A 52 21.51 -3.57 -4.02
C GLY A 52 20.83 -2.56 -3.09
N LYS A 53 20.30 -3.01 -1.95
CA LYS A 53 19.74 -2.09 -0.94
C LYS A 53 20.83 -1.26 -0.24
N ILE A 54 22.00 -1.85 -0.01
CA ILE A 54 23.12 -1.18 0.69
C ILE A 54 23.73 -0.06 -0.17
N ILE A 55 23.88 -0.29 -1.47
CA ILE A 55 24.54 0.66 -2.40
C ILE A 55 23.55 1.41 -3.30
N ASP A 56 22.25 1.27 -3.05
CA ASP A 56 21.15 1.88 -3.82
C ASP A 56 21.21 1.55 -5.33
N ARG A 57 21.25 0.25 -5.64
CA ARG A 57 21.29 -0.27 -7.01
C ARG A 57 20.36 -1.46 -7.22
N ALA A 58 19.79 -1.54 -8.41
CA ALA A 58 19.00 -2.70 -8.80
C ALA A 58 19.87 -3.96 -8.90
N ASP A 59 19.31 -5.10 -8.49
CA ASP A 59 19.92 -6.43 -8.56
C ASP A 59 20.39 -6.78 -9.98
N SER A 60 19.61 -6.40 -11.01
CA SER A 60 19.98 -6.56 -12.42
C SER A 60 21.29 -5.82 -12.78
N THR A 61 21.45 -4.58 -12.30
CA THR A 61 22.63 -3.75 -12.56
C THR A 61 23.89 -4.34 -11.94
N ILE A 62 23.78 -4.86 -10.71
CA ILE A 62 24.89 -5.55 -10.03
C ILE A 62 25.27 -6.81 -10.80
N ARG A 63 24.29 -7.64 -11.19
CA ARG A 63 24.54 -8.88 -11.94
C ARG A 63 25.16 -8.63 -13.32
N ASN A 64 24.87 -7.51 -13.97
CA ASN A 64 25.51 -7.16 -15.25
C ASN A 64 27.02 -6.97 -15.10
N HIS A 65 27.50 -6.42 -13.99
CA HIS A 65 28.92 -6.26 -13.73
C HIS A 65 29.63 -7.60 -13.50
N PHE A 66 28.92 -8.63 -13.04
CA PHE A 66 29.46 -10.00 -12.94
C PHE A 66 29.60 -10.71 -14.28
N ARG A 67 29.02 -10.15 -15.35
CA ARG A 67 29.20 -10.64 -16.73
C ARG A 67 30.32 -9.91 -17.47
N SER A 68 30.89 -8.88 -16.85
CA SER A 68 31.99 -8.09 -17.40
C SER A 68 33.34 -8.55 -16.84
N GLU A 69 34.42 -8.08 -17.43
CA GLU A 69 35.80 -8.30 -16.96
C GLU A 69 36.06 -7.72 -15.56
N LEU A 70 35.16 -6.88 -15.02
CA LEU A 70 35.24 -6.38 -13.64
C LEU A 70 34.89 -7.43 -12.59
N VAL A 71 34.34 -8.59 -12.97
CA VAL A 71 33.99 -9.66 -12.03
C VAL A 71 35.20 -10.12 -11.22
N ASP A 72 36.39 -10.14 -11.82
CA ASP A 72 37.64 -10.56 -11.17
C ASP A 72 38.09 -9.55 -10.11
N TYR A 73 37.85 -8.26 -10.36
CA TYR A 73 38.11 -7.22 -9.37
C TYR A 73 37.10 -7.26 -8.22
N ILE A 74 35.80 -7.34 -8.53
CA ILE A 74 34.72 -7.37 -7.54
C ILE A 74 34.81 -8.63 -6.67
N ALA A 75 35.29 -9.73 -7.24
CA ALA A 75 35.52 -11.02 -6.58
C ALA A 75 34.31 -11.53 -5.78
N PRO A 76 33.12 -11.69 -6.38
CA PRO A 76 31.96 -12.27 -5.69
C PRO A 76 32.16 -13.77 -5.45
N GLU A 77 31.71 -14.26 -4.29
CA GLU A 77 31.77 -15.68 -3.93
C GLU A 77 30.61 -16.45 -4.56
N LYS A 78 30.91 -17.51 -5.31
CA LYS A 78 29.89 -18.31 -5.99
C LYS A 78 29.40 -19.44 -5.10
N TYR A 79 28.15 -19.35 -4.65
CA TYR A 79 27.45 -20.40 -3.91
C TYR A 79 26.39 -21.05 -4.81
N GLY A 80 26.80 -22.09 -5.53
CA GLY A 80 25.94 -22.80 -6.48
C GLY A 80 25.55 -21.92 -7.68
N LYS A 81 24.25 -21.61 -7.81
CA LYS A 81 23.70 -20.73 -8.87
C LYS A 81 23.71 -19.25 -8.48
N PHE A 82 24.03 -18.92 -7.24
CA PHE A 82 23.92 -17.56 -6.70
C PHE A 82 25.30 -16.99 -6.33
N TYR A 83 25.41 -15.67 -6.41
CA TYR A 83 26.59 -14.93 -5.92
C TYR A 83 26.32 -14.39 -4.51
N ARG A 84 27.35 -14.46 -3.67
CA ARG A 84 27.41 -13.87 -2.34
C ARG A 84 28.57 -12.87 -2.30
N LEU A 85 28.38 -11.77 -1.60
CA LEU A 85 29.33 -10.67 -1.52
C LEU A 85 29.70 -10.43 -0.07
N ASN A 86 30.98 -10.49 0.26
CA ASN A 86 31.46 -10.01 1.55
C ASN A 86 31.56 -8.47 1.53
N TYR A 87 31.85 -7.87 2.68
CA TYR A 87 31.95 -6.41 2.81
C TYR A 87 32.95 -5.77 1.82
N LYS A 88 34.03 -6.47 1.44
CA LYS A 88 35.01 -5.99 0.46
C LYS A 88 34.40 -5.90 -0.93
N SER A 89 33.71 -6.96 -1.37
CA SER A 89 33.04 -6.98 -2.67
C SER A 89 31.91 -5.94 -2.76
N VAL A 90 31.16 -5.74 -1.68
CA VAL A 90 30.14 -4.68 -1.60
C VAL A 90 30.77 -3.30 -1.71
N PHE A 91 31.88 -3.04 -0.99
CA PHE A 91 32.58 -1.77 -1.05
C PHE A 91 33.21 -1.49 -2.42
N LYS A 92 33.77 -2.51 -3.09
CA LYS A 92 34.27 -2.39 -4.47
C LYS A 92 33.18 -2.00 -5.46
N LEU A 93 32.00 -2.61 -5.36
CA LEU A 93 30.84 -2.24 -6.18
C LEU A 93 30.40 -0.80 -5.89
N HIS A 94 30.38 -0.40 -4.62
CA HIS A 94 30.07 0.98 -4.23
C HIS A 94 31.02 1.98 -4.89
N LEU A 95 32.33 1.73 -4.85
CA LEU A 95 33.33 2.60 -5.49
C LEU A 95 33.14 2.70 -7.01
N ILE A 96 32.89 1.57 -7.68
CA ILE A 96 32.62 1.53 -9.12
C ILE A 96 31.42 2.41 -9.46
N PHE A 97 30.27 2.17 -8.81
CA PHE A 97 29.05 2.93 -9.08
C PHE A 97 29.18 4.41 -8.71
N LEU A 98 29.88 4.72 -7.62
CA LEU A 98 30.12 6.09 -7.21
C LEU A 98 30.94 6.86 -8.27
N LEU A 99 31.97 6.23 -8.83
CA LEU A 99 32.81 6.80 -9.88
C LEU A 99 32.08 6.91 -11.22
N MET A 100 31.21 5.95 -11.56
CA MET A 100 30.37 6.03 -12.76
C MET A 100 29.41 7.23 -12.67
N ASP A 101 28.71 7.36 -11.55
CA ASP A 101 27.68 8.37 -11.37
C ASP A 101 28.25 9.79 -11.21
N LYS A 102 29.26 9.94 -10.34
CA LYS A 102 29.75 11.27 -9.93
C LYS A 102 30.96 11.75 -10.71
N ALA A 103 31.76 10.83 -11.24
CA ALA A 103 32.97 11.16 -12.01
C ALA A 103 32.88 10.77 -13.50
N GLY A 104 31.74 10.20 -13.95
CA GLY A 104 31.51 9.83 -15.35
C GLY A 104 32.48 8.75 -15.86
N LYS A 105 33.06 7.95 -14.96
CA LYS A 105 33.99 6.89 -15.34
C LYS A 105 33.26 5.72 -15.98
N THR A 106 33.87 5.13 -17.00
CA THR A 106 33.33 3.99 -17.73
C THR A 106 34.01 2.69 -17.30
N THR A 107 33.44 1.55 -17.66
CA THR A 107 34.05 0.23 -17.47
C THR A 107 35.47 0.15 -18.02
N ILE A 108 35.73 0.82 -19.16
CA ILE A 108 37.07 0.86 -19.79
C ILE A 108 38.07 1.61 -18.91
N ASP A 109 37.66 2.71 -18.28
CA ASP A 109 38.52 3.48 -17.37
C ASP A 109 38.93 2.64 -16.16
N PHE A 110 38.00 1.86 -15.60
CA PHE A 110 38.31 0.98 -14.47
C PHE A 110 39.25 -0.17 -14.87
N LEU A 111 39.03 -0.80 -16.03
CA LEU A 111 39.92 -1.84 -16.54
C LEU A 111 41.33 -1.30 -16.78
N SER A 112 41.45 -0.10 -17.37
CA SER A 112 42.73 0.58 -17.55
C SER A 112 43.44 0.86 -16.23
N GLU A 113 42.72 1.33 -15.20
CA GLU A 113 43.29 1.62 -13.88
C GLU A 113 43.70 0.34 -13.13
N LEU A 114 43.01 -0.76 -13.39
CA LEU A 114 43.32 -2.10 -12.86
C LEU A 114 44.43 -2.82 -13.65
N GLY A 115 44.91 -2.23 -14.75
CA GLY A 115 45.93 -2.84 -15.63
C GLY A 115 45.41 -4.03 -16.43
N LEU A 116 44.10 -4.11 -16.67
CA LEU A 116 43.44 -5.13 -17.47
C LEU A 116 43.26 -4.60 -18.91
N GLU A 117 43.77 -5.32 -19.91
CA GLU A 117 43.57 -4.96 -21.32
C GLU A 117 42.12 -5.28 -21.74
N PRO A 118 41.32 -4.29 -22.19
CA PRO A 118 39.95 -4.54 -22.60
C PRO A 118 39.90 -5.45 -23.83
N GLY A 119 39.11 -6.54 -23.77
CA GLY A 119 39.00 -7.55 -24.84
C GLY A 119 38.38 -7.08 -26.17
N VAL A 120 38.11 -5.78 -26.34
CA VAL A 120 37.55 -5.20 -27.58
C VAL A 120 38.61 -4.32 -28.24
N THR A 121 39.43 -4.92 -29.10
CA THR A 121 40.22 -4.19 -30.09
C THR A 121 39.28 -3.46 -31.05
N VAL A 122 39.22 -2.13 -30.95
CA VAL A 122 38.70 -1.27 -32.02
C VAL A 122 39.55 -1.54 -33.27
N SER A 123 38.96 -2.16 -34.27
CA SER A 123 39.60 -2.53 -35.54
C SER A 123 40.02 -1.28 -36.32
N SER A 124 41.22 -0.77 -36.04
CA SER A 124 41.90 0.20 -36.89
C SER A 124 42.66 -0.55 -37.98
N ASN A 125 42.00 -0.77 -39.12
CA ASN A 125 42.64 -1.20 -40.37
C ASN A 125 43.53 -0.08 -40.93
N ILE A 126 44.70 0.14 -40.35
CA ILE A 126 45.78 0.91 -40.96
C ILE A 126 46.68 -0.08 -41.71
N LYS A 127 46.37 -0.31 -42.99
CA LYS A 127 47.31 -0.97 -43.91
C LYS A 127 48.52 -0.05 -44.09
N ARG A 128 49.64 -0.42 -43.47
CA ARG A 128 50.98 0.06 -43.82
C ARG A 128 51.26 -0.28 -45.28
N LEU A 129 51.61 0.71 -46.09
CA LEU A 129 52.19 0.53 -47.42
C LEU A 129 53.54 1.24 -47.49
N ALA A 130 54.60 0.46 -47.74
CA ALA A 130 55.74 0.74 -48.63
C ALA A 130 56.92 -0.20 -48.30
N PRO A 131 57.88 -0.47 -49.22
CA PRO A 131 57.93 -0.14 -50.65
C PRO A 131 58.26 -1.36 -51.54
N HIS A 132 57.71 -1.41 -52.75
CA HIS A 132 58.21 -2.30 -53.81
C HIS A 132 59.05 -1.46 -54.78
N ASN A 133 60.32 -1.84 -54.94
CA ASN A 133 61.20 -1.35 -55.99
C ASN A 133 60.66 -1.78 -57.35
N GLU A 134 60.64 -0.89 -58.33
CA GLU A 134 61.02 -1.27 -59.70
C GLU A 134 61.46 -0.06 -60.53
N ARG A 135 62.58 -0.27 -61.22
CA ARG A 135 63.25 0.66 -62.12
C ARG A 135 62.57 0.63 -63.49
N ASN A 136 62.58 1.81 -64.13
CA ASN A 136 62.71 2.06 -65.57
C ASN A 136 62.01 1.11 -66.56
N ASP A 137 61.03 1.64 -67.29
CA ASP A 137 61.17 1.70 -68.74
C ASP A 137 60.36 2.86 -69.36
N LEU A 138 61.07 3.67 -70.15
CA LEU A 138 60.61 4.82 -70.90
C LEU A 138 60.47 4.39 -72.36
N GLN A 139 59.24 4.24 -72.87
CA GLN A 139 58.98 4.25 -74.32
C GLN A 139 57.61 4.89 -74.67
N SER A 140 57.70 6.12 -75.17
CA SER A 140 57.00 6.73 -76.32
C SER A 140 55.49 6.53 -76.61
N ARG A 141 54.78 7.67 -76.54
CA ARG A 141 53.78 8.26 -77.47
C ARG A 141 52.41 7.57 -77.68
N ASP A 142 51.34 8.19 -77.15
CA ASP A 142 50.14 8.58 -77.94
C ASP A 142 49.28 9.66 -77.22
N THR A 143 49.34 10.92 -77.65
CA THR A 143 48.71 12.08 -76.97
C THR A 143 47.19 12.24 -77.20
N GLY A 144 46.51 11.21 -77.73
CA GLY A 144 45.04 11.18 -77.90
C GLY A 144 44.29 10.33 -76.86
N GLN A 145 44.91 9.26 -76.35
CA GLN A 145 44.30 8.37 -75.35
C GLN A 145 44.52 8.83 -73.90
N ASP A 146 45.58 9.61 -73.65
CA ASP A 146 45.90 10.11 -72.31
C ASP A 146 44.84 11.09 -71.78
N ASN A 147 44.20 11.90 -72.64
CA ASN A 147 43.15 12.83 -72.20
C ASN A 147 41.88 12.12 -71.73
N VAL A 148 41.46 11.04 -72.41
CA VAL A 148 40.28 10.25 -71.99
C VAL A 148 40.57 9.49 -70.69
N LEU A 149 41.80 8.99 -70.52
CA LEU A 149 42.24 8.33 -69.30
C LEU A 149 42.35 9.31 -68.12
N ILE A 150 42.85 10.52 -68.36
CA ILE A 150 42.91 11.60 -67.36
C ILE A 150 41.50 12.05 -66.98
N GLU A 151 40.60 12.23 -67.94
CA GLU A 151 39.21 12.64 -67.70
C GLU A 151 38.43 11.57 -66.93
N THR A 152 38.61 10.29 -67.25
CA THR A 152 38.05 9.16 -66.49
C THR A 152 38.58 9.15 -65.06
N ARG A 153 39.89 9.41 -64.88
CA ARG A 153 40.52 9.45 -63.56
C ARG A 153 40.05 10.66 -62.74
N ILE A 154 39.81 11.80 -63.36
CA ILE A 154 39.20 12.98 -62.74
C ILE A 154 37.78 12.67 -62.28
N GLN A 155 36.95 12.05 -63.12
CA GLN A 155 35.59 11.63 -62.75
C GLN A 155 35.57 10.61 -61.60
N GLU A 156 36.53 9.68 -61.56
CA GLU A 156 36.70 8.76 -60.43
C GLU A 156 37.12 9.48 -59.14
N PHE A 157 37.97 10.51 -59.25
CA PHE A 157 38.36 11.33 -58.10
C PHE A 157 37.20 12.19 -57.59
N GLU A 158 36.41 12.80 -58.48
CA GLU A 158 35.21 13.56 -58.12
C GLU A 158 34.19 12.65 -57.39
N LYS A 159 33.92 11.45 -57.91
CA LYS A 159 33.07 10.46 -57.23
C LYS A 159 33.60 10.06 -55.84
N LYS A 160 34.92 9.93 -55.68
CA LYS A 160 35.53 9.63 -54.38
C LYS A 160 35.39 10.80 -53.40
N ILE A 161 35.50 12.04 -53.87
CA ILE A 161 35.28 13.24 -53.05
C ILE A 161 33.81 13.33 -52.63
N ASP A 162 32.86 13.06 -53.53
CA ASP A 162 31.43 13.06 -53.21
C ASP A 162 31.07 11.96 -52.19
N LEU A 163 31.66 10.77 -52.32
CA LEU A 163 31.53 9.70 -51.33
C LEU A 163 32.12 10.10 -49.97
N GLN A 164 33.28 10.76 -49.95
CA GLN A 164 33.89 11.26 -48.71
C GLN A 164 33.03 12.33 -48.05
N ASN A 165 32.47 13.28 -48.81
CA ASN A 165 31.55 14.30 -48.30
C ASN A 165 30.26 13.66 -47.74
N THR A 166 29.74 12.64 -48.41
CA THR A 166 28.57 11.87 -47.94
C THR A 166 28.88 11.15 -46.64
N MET A 167 30.06 10.51 -46.54
CA MET A 167 30.51 9.83 -45.31
C MET A 167 30.67 10.81 -44.14
N ILE A 168 31.22 12.00 -44.37
CA ILE A 168 31.34 13.05 -43.35
C ILE A 168 29.95 13.48 -42.84
N ASN A 169 28.97 13.63 -43.73
CA ASN A 169 27.61 13.97 -43.35
C ASN A 169 26.94 12.83 -42.55
N ILE A 170 27.16 11.57 -42.93
CA ILE A 170 26.67 10.39 -42.17
C ILE A 170 27.24 10.41 -40.75
N LEU A 171 28.56 10.54 -40.59
CA LEU A 171 29.22 10.60 -39.29
C LEU A 171 28.70 11.77 -38.42
N LYS A 172 28.39 12.91 -39.05
CA LYS A 172 27.77 14.04 -38.35
C LYS A 172 26.37 13.70 -37.86
N TYR A 173 25.53 13.08 -38.69
CA TYR A 173 24.19 12.68 -38.30
C TYR A 173 24.18 11.56 -37.25
N GLU A 174 25.09 10.59 -37.33
CA GLU A 174 25.27 9.57 -36.29
C GLU A 174 25.61 10.18 -34.94
N LYS A 175 26.51 11.18 -34.93
CA LYS A 175 26.82 11.95 -33.72
C LYS A 175 25.60 12.70 -33.20
N ASP A 176 24.89 13.41 -34.07
CA ASP A 176 23.69 14.17 -33.68
C ASP A 176 22.59 13.24 -33.11
N ILE A 177 22.42 12.04 -33.69
CA ILE A 177 21.51 11.00 -33.19
C ILE A 177 21.96 10.52 -31.80
N SER A 178 23.24 10.18 -31.64
CA SER A 178 23.78 9.72 -30.35
C SER A 178 23.64 10.78 -29.23
N ASP A 179 23.86 12.05 -29.56
CA ASP A 179 23.65 13.17 -28.64
C ASP A 179 22.16 13.32 -28.26
N LEU A 180 21.24 13.10 -29.21
CA LEU A 180 19.79 13.12 -28.96
C LEU A 180 19.35 11.92 -28.11
N GLU A 181 19.83 10.72 -28.38
CA GLU A 181 19.55 9.52 -27.60
C GLU A 181 20.02 9.66 -26.15
N SER A 182 21.22 10.22 -25.96
CA SER A 182 21.76 10.52 -24.62
C SER A 182 20.86 11.51 -23.86
N LYS A 183 20.36 12.57 -24.53
CA LYS A 183 19.42 13.54 -23.94
C LYS A 183 18.07 12.90 -23.62
N ILE A 184 17.54 12.04 -24.50
CA ILE A 184 16.28 11.32 -24.27
C ILE A 184 16.42 10.43 -23.03
N THR A 185 17.50 9.66 -22.94
CA THR A 185 17.77 8.74 -21.83
C THR A 185 17.89 9.50 -20.50
N HIS A 186 18.63 10.63 -20.50
CA HIS A 186 18.74 11.52 -19.35
C HIS A 186 17.39 12.08 -18.89
N ASN A 187 16.58 12.56 -19.83
CA ASN A 187 15.25 13.09 -19.52
C ASN A 187 14.29 12.00 -19.02
N GLN A 188 14.35 10.79 -19.57
CA GLN A 188 13.57 9.65 -19.09
C GLN A 188 13.96 9.27 -17.67
N SER A 189 15.26 9.28 -17.34
CA SER A 189 15.74 9.05 -15.97
C SER A 189 15.19 10.09 -14.99
N LYS A 190 15.24 11.38 -15.34
CA LYS A 190 14.65 12.45 -14.52
C LYS A 190 13.14 12.32 -14.33
N ILE A 191 12.40 11.97 -15.39
CA ILE A 191 10.96 11.74 -15.29
C ILE A 191 10.68 10.59 -14.32
N ASN A 192 11.42 9.48 -14.43
CA ASN A 192 11.28 8.35 -13.53
C ASN A 192 11.61 8.72 -12.08
N GLU A 193 12.66 9.50 -11.84
CA GLU A 193 13.01 10.00 -10.51
C GLU A 193 11.86 10.83 -9.90
N ILE A 194 11.33 11.79 -10.66
CA ILE A 194 10.20 12.63 -10.21
C ILE A 194 8.96 11.76 -9.90
N LEU A 195 8.65 10.77 -10.74
CA LEU A 195 7.52 9.87 -10.53
C LEU A 195 7.70 9.02 -9.27
N ILE A 196 8.90 8.48 -9.04
CA ILE A 196 9.21 7.68 -7.86
C ILE A 196 9.09 8.55 -6.59
N LEU A 197 9.71 9.73 -6.57
CA LEU A 197 9.65 10.63 -5.42
C LEU A 197 8.21 11.08 -5.11
N SER A 198 7.45 11.44 -6.14
CA SER A 198 6.05 11.83 -5.99
C SER A 198 5.22 10.67 -5.42
N ARG A 199 5.41 9.45 -5.96
CA ARG A 199 4.73 8.25 -5.48
C ARG A 199 5.06 7.96 -4.02
N MET A 200 6.34 8.01 -3.63
CA MET A 200 6.76 7.80 -2.25
C MET A 200 6.15 8.83 -1.30
N GLN A 201 6.06 10.09 -1.72
CA GLN A 201 5.41 11.13 -0.93
C GLN A 201 3.92 10.85 -0.75
N TYR A 202 3.20 10.50 -1.82
CA TYR A 202 1.79 10.15 -1.72
C TYR A 202 1.54 8.91 -0.87
N GLU A 203 2.37 7.87 -1.00
CA GLU A 203 2.28 6.66 -0.16
C GLU A 203 2.50 6.98 1.32
N LYS A 204 3.43 7.89 1.63
CA LYS A 204 3.65 8.37 3.01
C LYS A 204 2.44 9.14 3.53
N GLU A 205 1.92 10.10 2.77
CA GLU A 205 0.74 10.89 3.15
C GLU A 205 -0.49 9.99 3.35
N LEU A 206 -0.69 9.01 2.48
CA LEU A 206 -1.75 8.01 2.59
C LEU A 206 -1.62 7.22 3.89
N SER A 207 -0.43 6.68 4.17
CA SER A 207 -0.19 5.90 5.39
C SER A 207 -0.44 6.72 6.67
N GLU A 208 -0.06 7.99 6.69
CA GLU A 208 -0.34 8.88 7.82
C GLU A 208 -1.85 9.13 8.01
N VAL A 209 -2.61 9.24 6.91
CA VAL A 209 -4.07 9.40 6.95
C VAL A 209 -4.73 8.11 7.46
N GLU A 210 -4.31 6.95 6.95
CA GLU A 210 -4.81 5.63 7.39
C GLU A 210 -4.58 5.42 8.89
N GLN A 211 -3.38 5.71 9.39
CA GLN A 211 -3.08 5.63 10.82
C GLN A 211 -3.99 6.54 11.67
N LYS A 212 -4.25 7.77 11.20
CA LYS A 212 -5.17 8.70 11.88
C LYS A 212 -6.60 8.19 11.87
N ILE A 213 -7.07 7.61 10.76
CA ILE A 213 -8.40 7.01 10.64
C ILE A 213 -8.54 5.86 11.64
N THR A 214 -7.62 4.90 11.61
CA THR A 214 -7.62 3.73 12.50
C THR A 214 -7.57 4.14 13.97
N HIS A 215 -6.74 5.13 14.32
CA HIS A 215 -6.66 5.65 15.69
C HIS A 215 -7.98 6.30 16.14
N ASN A 216 -8.58 7.12 15.28
CA ASN A 216 -9.84 7.78 15.59
C ASN A 216 -11.01 6.80 15.68
N GLN A 217 -11.08 5.80 14.79
CA GLN A 217 -12.04 4.71 14.87
C GLN A 217 -11.89 3.93 16.18
N SER A 218 -10.67 3.59 16.60
CA SER A 218 -10.42 2.95 17.89
C SER A 218 -10.91 3.79 19.07
N LYS A 219 -10.69 5.12 19.03
CA LYS A 219 -11.20 6.05 20.06
C LYS A 219 -12.73 6.08 20.09
N ILE A 220 -13.38 6.21 18.93
CA ILE A 220 -14.84 6.24 18.81
C ILE A 220 -15.43 4.93 19.35
N ASN A 221 -14.90 3.78 18.93
CA ASN A 221 -15.36 2.47 19.41
C ASN A 221 -15.21 2.33 20.93
N LYS A 222 -14.10 2.82 21.52
CA LYS A 222 -13.93 2.83 22.98
C LYS A 222 -14.96 3.71 23.69
N ILE A 223 -15.27 4.88 23.14
CA ILE A 223 -16.28 5.78 23.72
C ILE A 223 -17.67 5.14 23.63
N LEU A 224 -18.06 4.66 22.46
CA LEU A 224 -19.34 3.99 22.25
C LEU A 224 -19.51 2.77 23.16
N MET A 225 -18.47 1.95 23.29
CA MET A 225 -18.50 0.76 24.15
C MET A 225 -18.65 1.14 25.63
N ARG A 226 -17.98 2.20 26.10
CA ARG A 226 -18.17 2.69 27.48
C ARG A 226 -19.59 3.18 27.72
N SER A 227 -20.12 4.01 26.83
CA SER A 227 -21.50 4.48 26.93
C SER A 227 -22.50 3.34 26.90
N LEU A 228 -22.26 2.32 26.06
CA LEU A 228 -23.09 1.12 26.01
C LEU A 228 -23.09 0.37 27.34
N MET A 229 -21.90 0.12 27.92
CA MET A 229 -21.77 -0.55 29.22
C MET A 229 -22.47 0.24 30.34
N GLU A 230 -22.36 1.58 30.34
CA GLU A 230 -23.03 2.43 31.33
C GLU A 230 -24.55 2.32 31.22
N TYR A 231 -25.10 2.42 30.02
CA TYR A 231 -26.55 2.29 29.82
C TYR A 231 -27.08 0.87 30.05
N GLU A 232 -26.34 -0.17 29.68
CA GLU A 232 -26.73 -1.56 29.97
C GLU A 232 -26.70 -1.85 31.47
N LYS A 233 -25.74 -1.28 32.20
CA LYS A 233 -25.72 -1.35 33.66
C LYS A 233 -26.93 -0.63 34.26
N GLU A 234 -27.22 0.60 33.84
CA GLU A 234 -28.39 1.34 34.33
C GLU A 234 -29.70 0.61 34.02
N LEU A 235 -29.81 0.00 32.82
CA LEU A 235 -30.96 -0.82 32.43
C LEU A 235 -31.14 -2.01 33.38
N SER A 236 -30.05 -2.71 33.69
CA SER A 236 -30.07 -3.85 34.61
C SER A 236 -30.50 -3.46 36.03
N GLU A 237 -30.02 -2.30 36.54
CA GLU A 237 -30.42 -1.76 37.83
C GLU A 237 -31.93 -1.44 37.86
N VAL A 238 -32.45 -0.78 36.82
CA VAL A 238 -33.88 -0.46 36.69
C VAL A 238 -34.74 -1.73 36.62
N GLU A 239 -34.32 -2.75 35.87
CA GLU A 239 -35.04 -4.04 35.80
C GLU A 239 -35.08 -4.76 37.15
N GLN A 240 -33.99 -4.70 37.91
CA GLN A 240 -33.93 -5.23 39.26
C GLN A 240 -34.87 -4.47 40.21
N GLU A 241 -34.92 -3.14 40.13
CA GLU A 241 -35.85 -2.32 40.92
C GLU A 241 -37.32 -2.61 40.61
N ILE A 242 -37.66 -2.79 39.31
CA ILE A 242 -39.01 -3.21 38.89
C ILE A 242 -39.36 -4.55 39.53
N THR A 243 -38.46 -5.53 39.44
CA THR A 243 -38.65 -6.88 40.00
C THR A 243 -38.84 -6.84 41.51
N ASN A 244 -38.00 -6.08 42.22
CA ASN A 244 -38.12 -5.88 43.67
C ASN A 244 -39.45 -5.22 44.05
N THR A 245 -39.89 -4.22 43.28
CA THR A 245 -41.15 -3.52 43.54
C THR A 245 -42.36 -4.41 43.27
N GLN A 246 -42.28 -5.31 42.28
CA GLN A 246 -43.30 -6.35 42.05
C GLN A 246 -43.36 -7.36 43.21
N SER A 247 -42.22 -7.73 43.82
CA SER A 247 -42.20 -8.55 45.03
C SER A 247 -42.92 -7.86 46.19
N LYS A 248 -42.67 -6.56 46.40
CA LYS A 248 -43.35 -5.77 47.45
C LYS A 248 -44.87 -5.71 47.27
N ILE A 249 -45.37 -5.65 46.04
CA ILE A 249 -46.82 -5.76 45.75
C ILE A 249 -47.35 -7.11 46.25
N SER A 250 -46.65 -8.20 45.93
CA SER A 250 -47.04 -9.55 46.34
C SER A 250 -47.00 -9.72 47.87
N GLU A 251 -45.98 -9.14 48.52
CA GLU A 251 -45.85 -9.11 49.98
C GLU A 251 -46.99 -8.32 50.64
N ALA A 252 -47.33 -7.14 50.12
CA ALA A 252 -48.44 -6.33 50.63
C ALA A 252 -49.79 -7.06 50.50
N GLN A 253 -50.03 -7.74 49.37
CA GLN A 253 -51.21 -8.58 49.16
C GLN A 253 -51.28 -9.73 50.18
N ASN A 254 -50.16 -10.41 50.41
CA ASN A 254 -50.09 -11.52 51.36
C ASN A 254 -50.26 -11.04 52.80
N GLN A 255 -49.63 -9.94 53.20
CA GLN A 255 -49.76 -9.35 54.54
C GLN A 255 -51.20 -8.93 54.82
N SER A 256 -51.86 -8.23 53.88
CA SER A 256 -53.26 -7.85 54.05
C SER A 256 -54.17 -9.07 54.16
N ARG A 257 -53.95 -10.10 53.34
CA ARG A 257 -54.68 -11.37 53.43
C ARG A 257 -54.49 -12.05 54.79
N MET A 258 -53.27 -12.07 55.32
CA MET A 258 -52.98 -12.67 56.63
C MET A 258 -53.68 -11.91 57.75
N LYS A 259 -53.58 -10.58 57.79
CA LYS A 259 -54.29 -9.74 58.77
C LYS A 259 -55.81 -9.97 58.71
N TYR A 260 -56.37 -10.04 57.50
CA TYR A 260 -57.78 -10.35 57.30
C TYR A 260 -58.18 -11.71 57.91
N LEU A 261 -57.37 -12.75 57.71
CA LEU A 261 -57.65 -14.09 58.26
C LEU A 261 -57.55 -14.10 59.80
N GLU A 262 -56.54 -13.43 60.36
CA GLU A 262 -56.34 -13.29 61.81
C GLU A 262 -57.49 -12.54 62.49
N ASP A 263 -57.90 -11.39 61.94
CA ASP A 263 -59.02 -10.60 62.45
C ASP A 263 -60.34 -11.34 62.33
N LYS A 264 -60.57 -12.01 61.19
CA LYS A 264 -61.77 -12.82 60.97
C LYS A 264 -61.85 -13.94 62.02
N GLN A 265 -60.76 -14.65 62.26
CA GLN A 265 -60.70 -15.69 63.28
C GLN A 265 -60.96 -15.12 64.68
N THR A 266 -60.33 -13.99 65.01
CA THR A 266 -60.49 -13.31 66.31
C THR A 266 -61.93 -12.88 66.55
N LEU A 267 -62.60 -12.30 65.55
CA LEU A 267 -63.99 -11.85 65.65
C LEU A 267 -64.98 -13.02 65.75
N LEU A 268 -64.73 -14.14 65.03
CA LEU A 268 -65.53 -15.35 65.16
C LEU A 268 -65.42 -15.96 66.57
N ILE A 269 -64.22 -16.01 67.14
CA ILE A 269 -63.98 -16.49 68.52
C ILE A 269 -64.63 -15.55 69.54
N ALA A 270 -64.44 -14.23 69.41
CA ALA A 270 -65.03 -13.26 70.34
C ALA A 270 -66.57 -13.32 70.35
N ASN A 271 -67.19 -13.51 69.18
CA ASN A 271 -68.64 -13.61 69.07
C ASN A 271 -69.20 -14.96 69.55
N SER A 272 -68.48 -16.07 69.35
CA SER A 272 -68.87 -17.37 69.91
C SER A 272 -68.76 -17.40 71.44
N LEU A 273 -67.81 -16.66 72.02
CA LEU A 273 -67.72 -16.47 73.47
C LEU A 273 -68.79 -15.51 74.00
N LYS A 274 -69.08 -14.39 73.32
CA LYS A 274 -70.16 -13.48 73.75
C LYS A 274 -71.54 -14.13 73.77
N SER A 275 -71.82 -15.05 72.85
CA SER A 275 -73.08 -15.80 72.85
C SER A 275 -73.16 -16.82 74.00
N SER A 276 -72.03 -17.38 74.46
CA SER A 276 -71.97 -18.28 75.61
C SER A 276 -72.05 -17.55 76.97
N PHE A 277 -71.61 -16.28 77.04
CA PHE A 277 -71.69 -15.45 78.27
C PHE A 277 -73.00 -14.67 78.45
N LYS A 278 -73.95 -14.72 77.50
CA LYS A 278 -75.33 -14.24 77.75
C LYS A 278 -75.99 -15.15 78.79
N LYS A 279 -75.79 -14.85 80.08
CA LYS A 279 -76.48 -15.48 81.21
C LYS A 279 -77.97 -15.57 80.88
N SER A 280 -78.47 -16.80 80.85
CA SER A 280 -79.91 -17.06 80.88
C SER A 280 -80.47 -16.35 82.11
N SER A 281 -81.18 -15.25 81.88
CA SER A 281 -82.01 -14.64 82.91
C SER A 281 -82.91 -15.73 83.49
N LEU A 282 -82.82 -15.93 84.81
CA LEU A 282 -83.50 -16.99 85.55
C LEU A 282 -85.04 -16.89 85.52
N PHE A 283 -85.62 -15.91 84.81
CA PHE A 283 -87.07 -15.72 84.69
C PHE A 283 -87.57 -15.35 83.27
N GLY A 284 -86.87 -15.72 82.19
CA GLY A 284 -87.27 -15.38 80.81
C GLY A 284 -87.71 -16.56 79.94
N PHE A 285 -88.89 -17.15 80.19
CA PHE A 285 -89.60 -17.99 79.21
C PHE A 285 -90.15 -17.12 78.08
N LEU A 286 -89.32 -16.65 77.14
CA LEU A 286 -89.79 -16.09 75.86
C LEU A 286 -88.63 -15.95 74.86
N LYS A 287 -88.73 -16.73 73.77
CA LYS A 287 -87.96 -16.70 72.52
C LYS A 287 -86.44 -16.46 72.66
N LYS A 288 -85.68 -17.55 72.70
CA LYS A 288 -84.28 -17.56 72.23
C LYS A 288 -84.27 -17.08 70.79
N SER A 289 -83.82 -15.85 70.54
CA SER A 289 -83.32 -15.49 69.22
C SER A 289 -82.04 -16.29 69.00
N GLU A 290 -82.11 -17.37 68.21
CA GLU A 290 -80.89 -18.00 67.70
C GLU A 290 -80.08 -16.93 67.00
N VAL A 291 -78.90 -16.65 67.52
CA VAL A 291 -77.93 -15.82 66.80
C VAL A 291 -77.61 -16.58 65.54
N ASN A 292 -78.06 -16.09 64.39
CA ASN A 292 -77.81 -16.70 63.09
C ASN A 292 -76.33 -16.51 62.76
N VAL A 293 -75.50 -17.45 63.22
CA VAL A 293 -74.04 -17.45 63.07
C VAL A 293 -73.63 -17.26 61.61
N HIS A 294 -74.46 -17.74 60.67
CA HIS A 294 -74.23 -17.53 59.24
C HIS A 294 -74.41 -16.07 58.80
N GLN A 295 -75.45 -15.37 59.26
CA GLN A 295 -75.62 -13.95 58.95
C GLN A 295 -74.50 -13.11 59.57
N LEU A 296 -74.15 -13.38 60.82
CA LEU A 296 -73.07 -12.68 61.52
C LEU A 296 -71.71 -12.94 60.87
N ALA A 297 -71.43 -14.19 60.47
CA ALA A 297 -70.21 -14.52 59.74
C ALA A 297 -70.15 -13.82 58.38
N ASN A 298 -71.27 -13.69 57.67
CA ASN A 298 -71.33 -13.01 56.38
C ASN A 298 -71.13 -11.48 56.50
N GLU A 299 -71.70 -10.85 57.52
CA GLU A 299 -71.50 -9.42 57.80
C GLU A 299 -70.06 -9.11 58.19
N ILE A 300 -69.49 -9.88 59.13
CA ILE A 300 -68.06 -9.77 59.51
C ILE A 300 -67.15 -9.96 58.30
N ASN A 301 -67.51 -10.91 57.43
CA ASN A 301 -66.74 -11.20 56.23
C ASN A 301 -66.80 -10.07 55.20
N SER A 302 -67.96 -9.43 55.00
CA SER A 302 -68.14 -8.27 54.11
C SER A 302 -67.26 -7.09 54.54
N ASP A 303 -67.36 -6.71 55.82
CA ASP A 303 -66.76 -5.47 56.30
C ASP A 303 -65.24 -5.58 56.46
N LEU A 304 -64.75 -6.70 57.00
CA LEU A 304 -63.31 -6.95 57.11
C LEU A 304 -62.66 -7.08 55.74
N LYS A 305 -63.32 -7.80 54.81
CA LYS A 305 -62.77 -7.98 53.47
C LYS A 305 -62.64 -6.64 52.77
N THR A 306 -63.66 -5.79 52.81
CA THR A 306 -63.63 -4.45 52.20
C THR A 306 -62.54 -3.57 52.82
N LYS A 307 -62.39 -3.59 54.15
CA LYS A 307 -61.34 -2.83 54.86
C LYS A 307 -59.93 -3.23 54.39
N TYR A 308 -59.64 -4.53 54.39
CA TYR A 308 -58.32 -5.05 54.06
C TYR A 308 -58.01 -5.00 52.55
N GLU A 309 -59.03 -5.14 51.70
CA GLU A 309 -58.90 -4.90 50.25
C GLU A 309 -58.56 -3.44 49.97
N ASN A 310 -59.22 -2.48 50.63
CA ASN A 310 -58.92 -1.06 50.46
C ASN A 310 -57.51 -0.69 50.95
N GLU A 311 -57.10 -1.15 52.15
CA GLU A 311 -55.74 -0.92 52.69
C GLU A 311 -54.66 -1.54 51.78
N ALA A 312 -54.89 -2.74 51.26
CA ALA A 312 -53.99 -3.35 50.28
C ALA A 312 -53.95 -2.54 48.98
N GLN A 313 -55.11 -2.08 48.50
CA GLN A 313 -55.21 -1.39 47.23
C GLN A 313 -54.48 -0.03 47.24
N GLU A 314 -54.52 0.71 48.34
CA GLU A 314 -53.75 1.95 48.48
C GLU A 314 -52.24 1.69 48.35
N ASN A 315 -51.70 0.74 49.11
CA ASN A 315 -50.28 0.36 49.04
C ASN A 315 -49.89 -0.17 47.65
N ILE A 316 -50.75 -0.98 47.04
CA ILE A 316 -50.52 -1.52 45.69
C ILE A 316 -50.53 -0.40 44.64
N ASN A 317 -51.40 0.60 44.78
CA ASN A 317 -51.46 1.73 43.85
C ASN A 317 -50.18 2.57 43.88
N GLU A 318 -49.59 2.78 45.07
CA GLU A 318 -48.30 3.45 45.22
C GLU A 318 -47.19 2.69 44.47
N PHE A 319 -47.05 1.38 44.72
CA PHE A 319 -46.05 0.56 44.02
C PHE A 319 -46.29 0.47 42.52
N LYS A 320 -47.54 0.46 42.06
CA LYS A 320 -47.88 0.51 40.63
C LYS A 320 -47.45 1.83 39.98
N SER A 321 -47.56 2.96 40.70
CA SER A 321 -47.06 4.25 40.22
C SER A 321 -45.54 4.20 40.03
N ILE A 322 -44.82 3.68 41.03
CA ILE A 322 -43.36 3.52 40.96
C ILE A 322 -42.95 2.63 39.78
N ILE A 323 -43.62 1.49 39.58
CA ILE A 323 -43.35 0.61 38.43
C ILE A 323 -43.56 1.34 37.10
N LYS A 324 -44.61 2.16 36.98
CA LYS A 324 -44.89 2.93 35.76
C LYS A 324 -43.77 3.93 35.45
N ASP A 325 -43.27 4.61 36.48
CA ASP A 325 -42.16 5.56 36.35
C ASP A 325 -40.86 4.84 35.95
N LEU A 326 -40.56 3.71 36.58
CA LEU A 326 -39.42 2.86 36.23
C LEU A 326 -39.52 2.30 34.80
N GLN A 327 -40.71 1.91 34.34
CA GLN A 327 -40.94 1.46 32.96
C GLN A 327 -40.71 2.57 31.93
N SER A 328 -41.09 3.81 32.26
CA SER A 328 -40.82 4.97 31.41
C SER A 328 -39.33 5.30 31.37
N LYS A 329 -38.64 5.18 32.52
CA LYS A 329 -37.18 5.29 32.59
C LYS A 329 -36.49 4.20 31.75
N LYS A 330 -36.94 2.95 31.84
CA LYS A 330 -36.46 1.82 31.05
C LYS A 330 -36.53 2.11 29.54
N LEU A 331 -37.70 2.52 29.04
CA LEU A 331 -37.89 2.86 27.62
C LEU A 331 -36.96 4.00 27.16
N THR A 332 -36.73 4.98 28.03
CA THR A 332 -35.80 6.09 27.75
C THR A 332 -34.37 5.60 27.60
N ILE A 333 -33.93 4.65 28.43
CA ILE A 333 -32.58 4.05 28.35
C ILE A 333 -32.47 3.16 27.11
N GLU A 334 -33.47 2.32 26.83
CA GLU A 334 -33.52 1.47 25.63
C GLU A 334 -33.40 2.31 24.35
N GLY A 335 -34.08 3.45 24.30
CA GLY A 335 -33.98 4.42 23.20
C GLY A 335 -32.58 5.01 23.00
N LYS A 336 -31.71 4.99 24.02
CA LYS A 336 -30.30 5.41 23.92
C LYS A 336 -29.35 4.26 23.58
N VAL A 337 -29.67 3.04 24.00
CA VAL A 337 -28.85 1.84 23.74
C VAL A 337 -28.91 1.42 22.27
N GLU A 338 -30.10 1.43 21.67
CA GLU A 338 -30.30 0.91 20.31
C GLU A 338 -29.52 1.68 19.22
N PRO A 339 -29.49 3.03 19.23
CA PRO A 339 -28.65 3.79 18.29
C PRO A 339 -27.16 3.47 18.43
N ILE A 340 -26.66 3.26 19.65
CA ILE A 340 -25.26 2.93 19.91
C ILE A 340 -24.91 1.54 19.36
N LYS A 341 -25.80 0.54 19.56
CA LYS A 341 -25.64 -0.81 18.98
C LYS A 341 -25.60 -0.75 17.45
N ASN A 342 -26.50 0.01 16.85
CA ASN A 342 -26.53 0.19 15.39
C ASN A 342 -25.27 0.89 14.85
N GLN A 343 -24.77 1.91 15.55
CA GLN A 343 -23.51 2.57 15.18
C GLN A 343 -22.33 1.59 15.25
N LEU A 344 -22.19 0.81 16.32
CA LEU A 344 -21.14 -0.20 16.46
C LEU A 344 -21.20 -1.27 15.36
N HIS A 345 -22.41 -1.74 14.99
CA HIS A 345 -22.58 -2.67 13.89
C HIS A 345 -22.20 -2.07 12.53
N SER A 346 -22.55 -0.80 12.28
CA SER A 346 -22.17 -0.13 11.03
C SER A 346 -20.65 -0.01 10.87
N PHE A 347 -19.91 0.24 11.96
CA PHE A 347 -18.44 0.28 11.92
C PHE A 347 -17.81 -1.08 11.61
N SER A 348 -18.41 -2.19 12.06
CA SER A 348 -17.94 -3.54 11.69
C SER A 348 -18.10 -3.79 10.20
N PHE A 349 -19.25 -3.42 9.62
CA PHE A 349 -19.52 -3.61 8.19
C PHE A 349 -18.58 -2.78 7.28
N TYR A 350 -18.24 -1.56 7.68
CA TYR A 350 -17.30 -0.72 6.92
C TYR A 350 -15.89 -1.31 6.86
N ASN A 351 -15.44 -1.98 7.92
CA ASN A 351 -14.12 -2.64 7.92
C ASN A 351 -14.11 -3.84 6.96
N ASP A 352 -15.18 -4.65 6.96
CA ASP A 352 -15.30 -5.80 6.05
C ASP A 352 -15.31 -5.35 4.57
N LEU A 353 -15.97 -4.23 4.26
CA LEU A 353 -16.01 -3.65 2.91
C LEU A 353 -14.64 -3.11 2.46
N LEU A 354 -13.88 -2.51 3.38
CA LEU A 354 -12.53 -2.00 3.09
C LEU A 354 -11.56 -3.14 2.80
N ASP A 355 -11.64 -4.24 3.56
CA ASP A 355 -10.84 -5.44 3.32
C ASP A 355 -11.18 -6.08 1.96
N GLU A 356 -12.47 -6.13 1.60
CA GLU A 356 -12.90 -6.63 0.28
C GLU A 356 -12.38 -5.75 -0.87
N LEU A 357 -12.39 -4.42 -0.68
CA LEU A 357 -11.91 -3.47 -1.68
C LEU A 357 -10.38 -3.57 -1.87
N ASP A 358 -9.62 -3.73 -0.78
CA ASP A 358 -8.16 -3.89 -0.84
C ASP A 358 -7.78 -5.16 -1.61
N VAL A 359 -8.46 -6.28 -1.34
CA VAL A 359 -8.26 -7.53 -2.10
C VAL A 359 -8.51 -7.31 -3.60
N LYS A 360 -9.59 -6.60 -3.96
CA LYS A 360 -9.93 -6.33 -5.36
C LYS A 360 -8.89 -5.45 -6.06
N ILE A 361 -8.40 -4.42 -5.38
CA ILE A 361 -7.33 -3.54 -5.91
C ILE A 361 -6.04 -4.33 -6.11
N GLN A 362 -5.66 -5.18 -5.15
CA GLN A 362 -4.47 -6.04 -5.26
C GLN A 362 -4.56 -6.98 -6.46
N ASP A 363 -5.73 -7.52 -6.75
CA ASP A 363 -5.93 -8.42 -7.89
C ASP A 363 -5.88 -7.68 -9.23
N GLU A 364 -6.47 -6.48 -9.33
CA GLU A 364 -6.32 -5.63 -10.52
C GLU A 364 -4.85 -5.25 -10.77
N ILE A 365 -4.10 -4.90 -9.72
CA ILE A 365 -2.66 -4.60 -9.82
C ILE A 365 -1.88 -5.81 -10.34
N LYS A 366 -2.17 -7.03 -9.86
CA LYS A 366 -1.54 -8.26 -10.36
C LYS A 366 -1.83 -8.49 -11.84
N GLU A 367 -3.05 -8.22 -12.29
CA GLU A 367 -3.42 -8.33 -13.71
C GLU A 367 -2.60 -7.36 -14.56
N TYR A 368 -2.49 -6.09 -14.15
CA TYR A 368 -1.65 -5.11 -14.85
C TYR A 368 -0.17 -5.50 -14.90
N ILE A 369 0.39 -5.99 -13.79
CA ILE A 369 1.78 -6.49 -13.75
C ILE A 369 1.96 -7.64 -14.75
N THR A 370 0.97 -8.53 -14.86
CA THR A 370 1.01 -9.65 -15.80
C THR A 370 1.00 -9.16 -17.24
N ASN A 371 0.11 -8.21 -17.57
CA ASN A 371 0.05 -7.59 -18.90
C ASN A 371 1.36 -6.90 -19.28
N ILE A 372 1.99 -6.17 -18.36
CA ILE A 372 3.29 -5.52 -18.59
C ILE A 372 4.37 -6.55 -18.93
N LYS A 373 4.42 -7.66 -18.20
CA LYS A 373 5.38 -8.75 -18.47
C LYS A 373 5.14 -9.37 -19.85
N GLU A 374 3.89 -9.58 -20.25
CA GLU A 374 3.58 -10.07 -21.60
C GLU A 374 4.05 -9.09 -22.69
N PHE A 375 3.85 -7.79 -22.50
CA PHE A 375 4.34 -6.78 -23.44
C PHE A 375 5.87 -6.76 -23.54
N GLN A 376 6.58 -6.93 -22.42
CA GLN A 376 8.05 -7.05 -22.41
C GLN A 376 8.52 -8.27 -23.21
N ILE A 377 7.91 -9.43 -23.00
CA ILE A 377 8.22 -10.66 -23.76
C ILE A 377 7.98 -10.44 -25.26
N ARG A 378 6.87 -9.79 -25.63
CA ARG A 378 6.58 -9.49 -27.05
C ARG A 378 7.60 -8.52 -27.65
N LYS A 379 8.04 -7.52 -26.89
CA LYS A 379 9.08 -6.58 -27.30
C LYS A 379 10.39 -7.32 -27.58
N GLU A 380 10.87 -8.13 -26.65
CA GLU A 380 12.11 -8.92 -26.80
C GLU A 380 12.03 -9.84 -28.03
N ALA A 381 10.87 -10.47 -28.27
CA ALA A 381 10.67 -11.30 -29.45
C ALA A 381 10.70 -10.53 -30.77
N ILE A 382 10.29 -9.25 -30.77
CA ILE A 382 10.37 -8.38 -31.95
C ILE A 382 11.82 -7.92 -32.17
N GLU A 383 12.53 -7.53 -31.10
CA GLU A 383 13.94 -7.14 -31.16
C GLU A 383 14.79 -8.27 -31.73
N SER A 384 14.62 -9.50 -31.22
CA SER A 384 15.31 -10.68 -31.74
C SER A 384 15.02 -10.96 -33.23
N LYS A 385 13.78 -10.73 -33.70
CA LYS A 385 13.45 -10.85 -35.13
C LYS A 385 14.11 -9.76 -35.97
N LEU A 386 14.24 -8.55 -35.41
CA LEU A 386 14.89 -7.43 -36.07
C LEU A 386 16.38 -7.74 -36.27
N ASP A 387 17.04 -8.25 -35.24
CA ASP A 387 18.46 -8.65 -35.29
C ASP A 387 18.71 -9.68 -36.39
N VAL A 388 17.85 -10.70 -36.52
CA VAL A 388 17.94 -11.71 -37.59
C VAL A 388 17.79 -11.07 -38.99
N ILE A 389 16.89 -10.10 -39.15
CA ILE A 389 16.71 -9.39 -40.43
C ILE A 389 17.94 -8.53 -40.74
N ILE A 390 18.48 -7.85 -39.73
CA ILE A 390 19.69 -7.03 -39.86
C ILE A 390 20.87 -7.91 -40.29
N ASP A 391 21.06 -9.07 -39.66
CA ASP A 391 22.08 -10.06 -40.04
C ASP A 391 21.89 -10.58 -41.47
N GLN A 392 20.64 -10.82 -41.88
CA GLN A 392 20.30 -11.18 -43.25
C GLN A 392 20.67 -10.07 -44.23
N ILE A 393 20.42 -8.80 -43.91
CA ILE A 393 20.76 -7.66 -44.78
C ILE A 393 22.30 -7.53 -44.91
N TYR A 394 23.03 -7.60 -43.79
CA TYR A 394 24.49 -7.52 -43.80
C TYR A 394 25.14 -8.67 -44.59
N SER A 395 24.59 -9.89 -44.47
CA SER A 395 25.03 -11.04 -45.27
C SER A 395 24.61 -10.96 -46.75
N SER A 396 23.61 -10.14 -47.08
CA SER A 396 23.06 -9.95 -48.44
C SER A 396 23.69 -8.81 -49.22
N SER A 397 24.91 -8.36 -48.88
CA SER A 397 25.61 -7.29 -49.62
C SER A 397 25.85 -7.67 -51.09
N ILE A 398 24.85 -7.46 -51.97
CA ILE A 398 24.82 -7.01 -53.38
C ILE A 398 23.32 -6.92 -53.77
N ASN A 399 22.63 -5.83 -53.41
CA ASN A 399 21.63 -5.16 -54.27
C ASN A 399 21.04 -3.91 -53.58
N ILE A 400 21.39 -2.73 -54.10
CA ILE A 400 21.06 -1.42 -53.55
C ILE A 400 19.54 -1.12 -53.58
N ASN A 401 18.74 -1.84 -54.39
CA ASN A 401 17.29 -1.64 -54.49
C ASN A 401 16.45 -2.23 -53.32
N LEU A 402 17.03 -3.04 -52.43
CA LEU A 402 16.27 -3.64 -51.31
C LEU A 402 16.24 -2.73 -50.06
N ILE A 403 17.21 -1.82 -49.94
CA ILE A 403 17.35 -0.91 -48.80
C ILE A 403 16.21 0.10 -48.76
N ASP A 404 15.85 0.70 -49.91
CA ASP A 404 14.74 1.67 -50.01
C ASP A 404 13.38 1.05 -49.64
N VAL A 405 13.14 -0.22 -50.01
CA VAL A 405 11.90 -0.94 -49.70
C VAL A 405 11.81 -1.31 -48.21
N LEU A 406 12.94 -1.63 -47.58
CA LEU A 406 13.01 -1.95 -46.16
C LEU A 406 12.96 -0.70 -45.28
N GLU A 407 13.55 0.41 -45.71
CA GLU A 407 13.46 1.70 -45.03
C GLU A 407 12.01 2.20 -44.95
N ILE A 408 11.24 2.08 -46.04
CA ILE A 408 9.81 2.39 -46.06
C ILE A 408 9.02 1.48 -45.10
N ASN A 409 9.33 0.18 -45.08
CA ASN A 409 8.63 -0.79 -44.21
C ASN A 409 8.95 -0.61 -42.72
N VAL A 410 10.19 -0.25 -42.39
CA VAL A 410 10.62 0.07 -41.02
C VAL A 410 10.02 1.39 -40.58
N GLN A 411 10.01 2.42 -41.44
CA GLN A 411 9.34 3.68 -41.13
C GLN A 411 7.83 3.51 -40.91
N GLU A 412 7.13 2.70 -41.71
CA GLU A 412 5.71 2.39 -41.48
C GLU A 412 5.46 1.64 -40.16
N LYS A 413 6.33 0.69 -39.80
CA LYS A 413 6.24 -0.02 -38.52
C LYS A 413 6.52 0.90 -37.33
N ILE A 414 7.53 1.77 -37.42
CA ILE A 414 7.81 2.80 -36.41
C ILE A 414 6.62 3.75 -36.27
N LYS A 415 6.01 4.18 -37.40
CA LYS A 415 4.80 5.03 -37.39
C LYS A 415 3.62 4.35 -36.71
N LYS A 416 3.38 3.06 -36.98
CA LYS A 416 2.35 2.26 -36.28
C LYS A 416 2.65 2.13 -34.79
N TYR A 417 3.90 1.91 -34.41
CA TYR A 417 4.29 1.77 -33.01
C TYR A 417 4.14 3.09 -32.24
N LEU A 418 4.54 4.21 -32.83
CA LEU A 418 4.36 5.56 -32.28
C LEU A 418 2.87 5.91 -32.15
N ALA A 419 2.04 5.59 -33.14
CA ALA A 419 0.59 5.81 -33.06
C ALA A 419 -0.06 4.97 -31.94
N THR A 420 0.41 3.73 -31.72
CA THR A 420 -0.08 2.87 -30.63
C THR A 420 0.33 3.43 -29.26
N ASN A 421 1.53 4.02 -29.17
CA ASN A 421 2.04 4.62 -27.94
C ASN A 421 1.31 5.95 -27.59
N GLU A 422 0.97 6.74 -28.61
CA GLU A 422 0.13 7.93 -28.46
C GLU A 422 -1.31 7.58 -28.03
N GLU A 423 -1.87 6.47 -28.55
CA GLU A 423 -3.17 5.96 -28.09
C GLU A 423 -3.13 5.48 -26.63
N LEU A 424 -2.01 4.86 -26.21
CA LEU A 424 -1.78 4.45 -24.83
C LEU A 424 -1.61 5.63 -23.87
N GLU A 425 -0.88 6.68 -24.26
CA GLU A 425 -0.78 7.89 -23.43
C GLU A 425 -2.11 8.65 -23.34
N ASN A 426 -2.90 8.70 -24.41
CA ASN A 426 -4.25 9.25 -24.34
C ASN A 426 -5.15 8.43 -23.39
N LYS A 427 -5.08 7.09 -23.42
CA LYS A 427 -5.82 6.23 -22.46
C LYS A 427 -5.36 6.45 -21.02
N LYS A 428 -4.06 6.63 -20.80
CA LYS A 428 -3.49 6.94 -19.49
C LYS A 428 -3.94 8.32 -18.98
N GLN A 429 -3.99 9.34 -19.83
CA GLN A 429 -4.52 10.66 -19.48
C GLN A 429 -6.02 10.61 -19.12
N ILE A 430 -6.82 9.84 -19.88
CA ILE A 430 -8.24 9.63 -19.59
C ILE A 430 -8.44 8.91 -18.24
N LEU A 431 -7.60 7.91 -17.94
CA LEU A 431 -7.62 7.22 -16.66
C LEU A 431 -7.21 8.12 -15.51
N GLN A 432 -6.14 8.91 -15.65
CA GLN A 432 -5.70 9.87 -14.63
C GLN A 432 -6.78 10.92 -14.32
N SER A 433 -7.41 11.47 -15.36
CA SER A 433 -8.50 12.45 -15.19
C SER A 433 -9.81 11.81 -14.66
N SER A 434 -10.03 10.52 -14.89
CA SER A 434 -11.12 9.76 -14.26
C SER A 434 -10.85 9.50 -12.78
N LEU A 435 -9.59 9.16 -12.43
CA LEU A 435 -9.13 8.95 -11.06
C LEU A 435 -9.18 10.25 -10.24
N GLU A 436 -8.79 11.39 -10.82
CA GLU A 436 -8.97 12.72 -10.21
C GLU A 436 -10.44 13.07 -10.00
N LYS A 437 -11.33 12.73 -10.95
CA LYS A 437 -12.77 12.95 -10.79
C LYS A 437 -13.37 12.10 -9.67
N GLU A 438 -12.96 10.85 -9.52
CA GLU A 438 -13.40 9.99 -8.42
C GLU A 438 -12.82 10.42 -7.07
N SER A 439 -11.54 10.78 -7.01
CA SER A 439 -10.91 11.35 -5.81
C SER A 439 -11.60 12.64 -5.38
N ASN A 440 -11.97 13.52 -6.32
CA ASN A 440 -12.74 14.73 -6.03
C ASN A 440 -14.17 14.43 -5.58
N LYS A 441 -14.84 13.39 -6.11
CA LYS A 441 -16.14 12.93 -5.59
C LYS A 441 -16.04 12.38 -4.18
N LEU A 442 -14.98 11.65 -3.86
CA LEU A 442 -14.73 11.12 -2.52
C LEU A 442 -14.50 12.27 -1.52
N ASN A 443 -13.69 13.27 -1.90
CA ASN A 443 -13.50 14.48 -1.11
C ASN A 443 -14.80 15.30 -0.94
N LEU A 444 -15.64 15.38 -1.98
CA LEU A 444 -16.92 16.08 -1.91
C LEU A 444 -17.93 15.33 -1.04
N SER A 445 -17.93 13.99 -1.07
CA SER A 445 -18.72 13.12 -0.18
C SER A 445 -18.30 13.33 1.28
N GLN A 446 -17.00 13.30 1.56
CA GLN A 446 -16.48 13.53 2.92
C GLN A 446 -16.74 14.96 3.43
N LEU A 447 -16.75 15.95 2.53
CA LEU A 447 -17.19 17.33 2.84
C LEU A 447 -18.69 17.42 3.08
N LEU A 448 -19.51 16.68 2.32
CA LEU A 448 -20.94 16.58 2.55
C LEU A 448 -21.24 15.90 3.88
N ASP A 449 -20.55 14.82 4.22
CA ASP A 449 -20.72 14.08 5.47
C ASP A 449 -20.29 14.94 6.68
N ARG A 450 -19.21 15.71 6.54
CA ARG A 450 -18.82 16.72 7.55
C ARG A 450 -19.85 17.85 7.67
N LYS A 451 -20.44 18.30 6.57
CA LYS A 451 -21.46 19.35 6.56
C LYS A 451 -22.79 18.85 7.11
N ILE A 452 -23.16 17.59 6.83
CA ILE A 452 -24.30 16.90 7.41
C ILE A 452 -24.07 16.70 8.91
N ALA A 453 -22.89 16.28 9.35
CA ALA A 453 -22.53 16.16 10.76
C ALA A 453 -22.52 17.52 11.50
N MET A 454 -22.16 18.61 10.82
CA MET A 454 -22.30 19.97 11.39
C MET A 454 -23.75 20.44 11.44
N LEU A 455 -24.57 20.11 10.44
CA LEU A 455 -25.99 20.48 10.40
C LEU A 455 -26.86 19.64 11.35
N SER A 456 -26.49 18.39 11.62
CA SER A 456 -27.11 17.55 12.64
C SER A 456 -26.62 17.85 14.07
N GLY A 457 -25.68 18.79 14.21
CA GLY A 457 -25.26 19.39 15.47
C GLY A 457 -25.80 20.80 15.72
N ILE A 458 -26.78 21.27 14.92
CA ILE A 458 -27.56 22.47 15.21
C ILE A 458 -28.98 22.04 15.58
N GLU A 459 -29.14 21.66 16.84
CA GLU A 459 -30.07 22.27 17.78
C GLU A 459 -29.70 21.72 19.17
N GLU A 460 -29.61 22.63 20.14
CA GLU A 460 -29.17 22.41 21.52
C GLU A 460 -29.88 21.28 22.26
#